data_AF-A0A3L8RYP0-F1
#
_entry.id   AF-A0A3L8RYP0-F1
#
_cell.length_a   1.000
_cell.length_b   1.000
_cell.length_c   1.000
_cell.angle_alpha   90.00
_cell.angle_beta   90.00
_cell.angle_gamma   90.00
#
_symmetry.space_group_name_H-M   'P 1'
#
loop_
_entity.id
_entity.type
_entity.pdbx_description
1 polymer ?
#
loop_
_entity_poly.entity_id
_entity_poly.type
_entity_poly.pdbx_seq_one_letter_code
_entity_poly.pdbx_strand_id
1 'polypeptide(L)'
;MPLPEGFSLLIFLLGIPRLSQSVLQGFTCAAASAVGAGRFQELAKAMRKKKVRLGQDELSCLLKMVTLHGIPKDWDSYPQDLLLFLSPSDYAATGNCSQFFINVGKANMDVLPREAPQRQQLLLEALECLRIPGTRINKESAELLGWLVCDLGEEYIRSSGGSLLKDLSQCGSFLPEQEEAIRDVLSSGNTTFGPPAAWSAFTLSELSGLIPVLDPSILQQIPKRALTTWLRNFAWDSSLSREELATIVGELLPRRHKREDGCPAGLEI
;
A
#
# COMPACT_ATOMS: atom_id res chain seq x y z
N MET A 1 26.18 -10.08 9.34
CA MET A 1 25.87 -11.26 8.51
C MET A 1 26.70 -12.43 9.02
N PRO A 2 26.09 -13.54 9.47
CA PRO A 2 26.83 -14.75 9.78
C PRO A 2 27.42 -15.35 8.50
N LEU A 3 28.64 -15.87 8.58
CA LEU A 3 29.27 -16.62 7.48
C LEU A 3 28.40 -17.83 7.09
N PRO A 4 28.44 -18.30 5.83
CA PRO A 4 27.62 -19.42 5.35
C PRO A 4 27.67 -20.65 6.24
N GLU A 5 28.85 -20.93 6.80
CA GLU A 5 29.04 -22.04 7.73
C GLU A 5 28.39 -21.81 9.09
N GLY A 6 28.42 -20.59 9.62
CA GLY A 6 27.85 -20.26 10.93
C GLY A 6 26.32 -20.39 10.97
N PHE A 7 25.63 -20.02 9.89
CA PHE A 7 24.17 -20.16 9.80
C PHE A 7 23.76 -21.64 9.75
N SER A 8 24.45 -22.44 8.94
CA SER A 8 24.19 -23.88 8.85
C SER A 8 24.50 -24.57 10.20
N LEU A 9 25.62 -24.23 10.83
CA LEU A 9 26.01 -24.76 12.14
C LEU A 9 24.96 -24.45 13.23
N LEU A 10 24.39 -23.24 13.24
CA LEU A 10 23.33 -22.87 14.18
C LEU A 10 22.07 -23.74 14.00
N ILE A 11 21.68 -24.03 12.75
CA ILE A 11 20.57 -24.93 12.45
C ILE A 11 20.87 -26.35 12.97
N PHE A 12 22.10 -26.84 12.76
CA PHE A 12 22.53 -28.15 13.24
C PHE A 12 22.60 -28.24 14.78
N LEU A 13 23.09 -27.19 15.45
CA LEU A 13 23.30 -27.19 16.91
C LEU A 13 22.02 -26.92 17.71
N LEU A 14 21.21 -25.95 17.27
CA LEU A 14 20.05 -25.48 18.03
C LEU A 14 18.73 -26.09 17.56
N GLY A 15 18.67 -26.53 16.30
CA GLY A 15 17.43 -26.91 15.63
C GLY A 15 16.56 -25.71 15.25
N ILE A 16 15.84 -25.85 14.14
CA ILE A 16 14.99 -24.79 13.54
C ILE A 16 14.00 -24.13 14.52
N PRO A 17 13.29 -24.87 15.40
CA PRO A 17 12.32 -24.26 16.32
C PRO A 17 12.94 -23.23 17.28
N ARG A 18 14.22 -23.41 17.63
CA ARG A 18 14.91 -22.63 18.65
C ARG A 18 15.64 -21.40 18.10
N LEU A 19 15.70 -21.20 16.78
CA LEU A 19 16.36 -20.05 16.17
C LEU A 19 15.58 -18.75 16.42
N SER A 20 16.25 -17.65 16.77
CA SER A 20 15.60 -16.35 16.96
C SER A 20 15.21 -15.70 15.60
N GLN A 21 14.28 -14.74 15.62
CA GLN A 21 13.89 -14.00 14.41
C GLN A 21 15.09 -13.32 13.74
N SER A 22 15.98 -12.70 14.54
CA SER A 22 17.17 -12.01 14.03
C SER A 22 18.19 -12.95 13.37
N VAL A 23 18.23 -14.23 13.75
CA VAL A 23 19.07 -15.23 13.08
C VAL A 23 18.42 -15.68 11.78
N LEU A 24 17.09 -15.74 11.74
CA LEU A 24 16.31 -16.06 10.54
C LEU A 24 16.27 -14.90 9.53
N GLN A 25 16.67 -13.70 9.94
CA GLN A 25 16.82 -12.53 9.09
C GLN A 25 18.31 -12.33 8.73
N GLY A 26 18.59 -11.88 7.52
CA GLY A 26 19.93 -11.59 7.02
C GLY A 26 20.73 -12.81 6.57
N PHE A 27 20.07 -13.90 6.16
CA PHE A 27 20.76 -15.06 5.56
C PHE A 27 21.06 -14.82 4.08
N THR A 28 22.14 -15.42 3.58
CA THR A 28 22.50 -15.36 2.15
C THR A 28 22.09 -16.63 1.44
N CYS A 29 21.92 -16.56 0.13
CA CYS A 29 21.54 -17.73 -0.66
C CYS A 29 22.59 -18.84 -0.68
N ALA A 30 23.87 -18.47 -0.53
CA ALA A 30 24.94 -19.44 -0.34
C ALA A 30 24.87 -20.15 1.03
N ALA A 31 24.48 -19.44 2.09
CA ALA A 31 24.26 -20.05 3.40
C ALA A 31 23.04 -21.00 3.37
N ALA A 32 21.99 -20.61 2.65
CA ALA A 32 20.77 -21.40 2.48
C ALA A 32 21.01 -22.70 1.70
N SER A 33 21.81 -22.66 0.63
CA SER A 33 22.08 -23.85 -0.19
C SER A 33 22.81 -24.97 0.57
N ALA A 34 23.58 -24.62 1.61
CA ALA A 34 24.29 -25.58 2.45
C ALA A 34 23.38 -26.37 3.43
N VAL A 35 22.14 -25.94 3.66
CA VAL A 35 21.21 -26.52 4.66
C VAL A 35 20.44 -27.74 4.12
N GLY A 36 20.39 -27.90 2.79
CA GLY A 36 19.59 -28.93 2.11
C GLY A 36 18.10 -28.55 2.02
N ALA A 37 17.47 -28.79 0.86
CA ALA A 37 16.15 -28.24 0.54
C ALA A 37 15.00 -28.67 1.48
N GLY A 38 14.99 -29.92 1.96
CA GLY A 38 13.95 -30.40 2.89
C GLY A 38 13.96 -29.65 4.23
N ARG A 39 15.14 -29.43 4.81
CA ARG A 39 15.31 -28.63 6.04
C ARG A 39 15.01 -27.15 5.79
N PHE A 40 15.20 -26.69 4.56
CA PHE A 40 14.93 -25.31 4.19
C PHE A 40 13.43 -25.00 4.07
N GLN A 41 12.61 -25.96 3.66
CA GLN A 41 11.14 -25.82 3.73
C GLN A 41 10.65 -25.71 5.17
N GLU A 42 11.17 -26.53 6.08
CA GLU A 42 10.84 -26.42 7.52
C GLU A 42 11.24 -25.06 8.10
N LEU A 43 12.41 -24.55 7.69
CA LEU A 43 12.90 -23.23 8.06
C LEU A 43 11.96 -22.13 7.60
N ALA A 44 11.53 -22.16 6.33
CA ALA A 44 10.58 -21.20 5.78
C ALA A 44 9.24 -21.22 6.54
N LYS A 45 8.71 -22.40 6.86
CA LYS A 45 7.49 -22.55 7.66
C LYS A 45 7.67 -21.99 9.07
N ALA A 46 8.86 -22.15 9.67
CA ALA A 46 9.18 -21.54 10.95
C ALA A 46 9.25 -20.00 10.86
N MET A 47 9.78 -19.44 9.77
CA MET A 47 9.79 -17.99 9.51
C MET A 47 8.37 -17.43 9.45
N ARG A 48 7.42 -18.12 8.79
CA ARG A 48 6.00 -17.74 8.80
C ARG A 48 5.43 -17.69 10.22
N LYS A 49 5.60 -18.77 10.99
CA LYS A 49 5.10 -18.85 12.38
C LYS A 49 5.65 -17.74 13.26
N LYS A 50 6.89 -17.34 13.02
CA LYS A 50 7.57 -16.25 13.74
C LYS A 50 7.34 -14.87 13.13
N LYS A 51 6.58 -14.73 12.03
CA LYS A 51 6.35 -13.45 11.33
C LYS A 51 7.64 -12.68 11.05
N VAL A 52 8.68 -13.39 10.61
CA VAL A 52 9.96 -12.77 10.25
C VAL A 52 9.74 -11.85 9.05
N ARG A 53 10.19 -10.60 9.14
CA ARG A 53 10.21 -9.67 8.01
C ARG A 53 11.43 -9.93 7.15
N LEU A 54 11.20 -10.22 5.88
CA LEU A 54 12.24 -10.57 4.90
C LEU A 54 12.25 -9.52 3.79
N GLY A 55 13.44 -9.12 3.34
CA GLY A 55 13.60 -8.25 2.17
C GLY A 55 13.45 -9.01 0.86
N GLN A 56 13.43 -8.26 -0.25
CA GLN A 56 13.30 -8.79 -1.61
C GLN A 56 14.31 -9.89 -1.95
N ASP A 57 15.59 -9.69 -1.66
CA ASP A 57 16.66 -10.67 -1.95
C ASP A 57 16.51 -11.96 -1.14
N GLU A 58 16.11 -11.83 0.13
CA GLU A 58 15.88 -12.97 1.02
C GLU A 58 14.67 -13.79 0.57
N LEU A 59 13.59 -13.12 0.17
CA LEU A 59 12.38 -13.77 -0.36
C LEU A 59 12.65 -14.45 -1.70
N SER A 60 13.36 -13.78 -2.61
CA SER A 60 13.75 -14.35 -3.90
C SER A 60 14.62 -15.60 -3.71
N CYS A 61 15.56 -15.54 -2.77
CA CYS A 61 16.35 -16.68 -2.38
C CYS A 61 15.51 -17.80 -1.76
N LEU A 62 14.64 -17.44 -0.81
CA LEU A 62 13.79 -18.37 -0.09
C LEU A 62 12.90 -19.14 -1.07
N LEU A 63 12.29 -18.44 -2.03
CA LEU A 63 11.49 -19.03 -3.10
C LEU A 63 12.30 -20.06 -3.90
N LYS A 64 13.48 -19.68 -4.40
CA LYS A 64 14.37 -20.57 -5.18
C LYS A 64 14.72 -21.85 -4.41
N MET A 65 14.96 -21.72 -3.11
CA MET A 65 15.36 -22.84 -2.27
C MET A 65 14.20 -23.79 -1.94
N VAL A 66 13.01 -23.27 -1.66
CA VAL A 66 11.84 -24.12 -1.35
C VAL A 66 11.29 -24.83 -2.58
N THR A 67 11.54 -24.32 -3.79
CA THR A 67 11.14 -24.94 -5.06
C THR A 67 12.21 -25.84 -5.70
N LEU A 68 13.41 -25.93 -5.11
CA LEU A 68 14.55 -26.66 -5.68
C LEU A 68 14.27 -28.13 -6.02
N HIS A 69 13.36 -28.78 -5.29
CA HIS A 69 12.95 -30.18 -5.52
C HIS A 69 11.47 -30.32 -5.87
N GLY A 70 10.91 -29.29 -6.49
CA GLY A 70 9.52 -29.24 -6.91
C GLY A 70 8.71 -28.20 -6.13
N ILE A 71 7.56 -27.86 -6.70
CA ILE A 71 6.67 -26.80 -6.19
C ILE A 71 5.93 -27.31 -4.94
N PRO A 72 6.06 -26.63 -3.79
CA PRO A 72 5.24 -26.89 -2.62
C PRO A 72 3.74 -26.87 -2.92
N LYS A 73 2.98 -27.72 -2.24
CA LYS A 73 1.51 -27.79 -2.37
C LYS A 73 0.78 -27.10 -1.22
N ASP A 74 1.54 -26.46 -0.32
CA ASP A 74 1.06 -25.88 0.92
C ASP A 74 1.63 -24.47 1.12
N TRP A 75 1.56 -23.60 0.10
CA TRP A 75 2.06 -22.22 0.15
C TRP A 75 1.48 -21.41 1.32
N ASP A 76 0.28 -21.76 1.78
CA ASP A 76 -0.34 -21.26 3.01
C ASP A 76 0.39 -21.65 4.32
N SER A 77 1.53 -22.33 4.24
CA SER A 77 2.44 -22.59 5.37
C SER A 77 3.72 -21.76 5.32
N TYR A 78 3.96 -20.97 4.27
CA TYR A 78 5.18 -20.18 4.06
C TYR A 78 4.96 -18.66 4.26
N PRO A 79 6.01 -17.82 4.42
CA PRO A 79 5.82 -16.38 4.52
C PRO A 79 5.01 -15.83 3.35
N GLN A 80 4.00 -15.02 3.65
CA GLN A 80 3.03 -14.56 2.65
C GLN A 80 3.68 -13.70 1.56
N ASP A 81 4.71 -12.94 1.92
CA ASP A 81 5.46 -12.08 1.00
C ASP A 81 6.20 -12.87 -0.10
N LEU A 82 6.35 -14.19 0.02
CA LEU A 82 6.86 -15.03 -1.07
C LEU A 82 5.94 -15.02 -2.29
N LEU A 83 4.63 -14.85 -2.08
CA LEU A 83 3.65 -14.86 -3.16
C LEU A 83 3.85 -13.70 -4.14
N LEU A 84 4.53 -12.63 -3.70
CA LEU A 84 4.95 -11.54 -4.58
C LEU A 84 5.87 -12.00 -5.71
N PHE A 85 6.58 -13.12 -5.51
CA PHE A 85 7.55 -13.69 -6.44
C PHE A 85 7.09 -15.00 -7.09
N LEU A 86 5.92 -15.50 -6.71
CA LEU A 86 5.39 -16.78 -7.18
C LEU A 86 4.46 -16.58 -8.37
N SER A 87 4.49 -17.48 -9.36
CA SER A 87 3.49 -17.46 -10.42
C SER A 87 2.14 -18.00 -9.91
N PRO A 88 0.99 -17.49 -10.38
CA PRO A 88 -0.32 -18.04 -10.03
C PRO A 88 -0.45 -19.54 -10.33
N SER A 89 0.21 -20.03 -11.38
CA SER A 89 0.24 -21.45 -11.75
C SER A 89 0.94 -22.31 -10.69
N ASP A 90 2.01 -21.82 -10.07
CA ASP A 90 2.72 -22.55 -9.02
C ASP A 90 1.91 -22.62 -7.71
N TYR A 91 0.92 -21.73 -7.55
CA TYR A 91 -0.01 -21.75 -6.42
C TYR A 91 -1.18 -22.74 -6.60
N ALA A 92 -1.43 -23.23 -7.82
CA ALA A 92 -2.65 -23.97 -8.17
C ALA A 92 -2.88 -25.25 -7.34
N ALA A 93 -1.81 -25.85 -6.79
CA ALA A 93 -1.92 -27.01 -5.91
C ALA A 93 -2.27 -26.67 -4.45
N THR A 94 -2.11 -25.40 -4.04
CA THR A 94 -2.47 -24.89 -2.71
C THR A 94 -3.89 -24.33 -2.70
N GLY A 95 -4.25 -23.55 -3.71
CA GLY A 95 -5.56 -22.92 -3.79
C GLY A 95 -5.89 -22.38 -5.17
N ASN A 96 -7.02 -21.69 -5.26
CA ASN A 96 -7.46 -21.07 -6.50
C ASN A 96 -6.81 -19.68 -6.71
N CYS A 97 -6.98 -19.15 -7.91
CA CYS A 97 -6.43 -17.87 -8.30
C CYS A 97 -6.93 -16.69 -7.42
N SER A 98 -8.21 -16.66 -7.05
CA SER A 98 -8.73 -15.62 -6.16
C SER A 98 -8.05 -15.66 -4.79
N GLN A 99 -7.84 -16.86 -4.22
CA GLN A 99 -7.14 -17.03 -2.96
C GLN A 99 -5.67 -16.56 -3.05
N PHE A 100 -5.02 -16.83 -4.18
CA PHE A 100 -3.67 -16.33 -4.45
C PHE A 100 -3.63 -14.80 -4.38
N PHE A 101 -4.48 -14.11 -5.13
CA PHE A 101 -4.45 -12.64 -5.17
C PHE A 101 -4.97 -11.96 -3.89
N ILE A 102 -5.88 -12.58 -3.15
CA ILE A 102 -6.21 -12.13 -1.78
C ILE A 102 -4.97 -12.14 -0.88
N ASN A 103 -4.15 -13.18 -0.98
CA ASN A 103 -2.93 -13.29 -0.19
C ASN A 103 -1.83 -12.35 -0.72
N VAL A 104 -1.73 -12.13 -2.04
CA VAL A 104 -0.83 -11.10 -2.62
C VAL A 104 -1.23 -9.71 -2.14
N GLY A 105 -2.50 -9.34 -2.21
CA GLY A 105 -3.00 -8.02 -1.80
C GLY A 105 -2.87 -7.72 -0.30
N LYS A 106 -2.63 -8.76 0.52
CA LYS A 106 -2.35 -8.66 1.96
C LYS A 106 -0.86 -8.77 2.30
N ALA A 107 0.00 -9.08 1.32
CA ALA A 107 1.44 -9.15 1.52
C ALA A 107 2.02 -7.75 1.76
N ASN A 108 3.24 -7.70 2.30
CA ASN A 108 3.91 -6.43 2.54
C ASN A 108 4.32 -5.75 1.23
N MET A 109 3.64 -4.67 0.87
CA MET A 109 3.92 -3.92 -0.37
C MET A 109 5.32 -3.29 -0.41
N ASP A 110 5.93 -3.02 0.75
CA ASP A 110 7.26 -2.41 0.85
C ASP A 110 8.39 -3.34 0.37
N VAL A 111 8.10 -4.63 0.19
CA VAL A 111 9.05 -5.60 -0.37
C VAL A 111 9.34 -5.31 -1.85
N LEU A 112 8.34 -4.83 -2.60
CA LEU A 112 8.50 -4.47 -4.00
C LEU A 112 8.50 -2.94 -4.13
N PRO A 113 9.61 -2.33 -4.58
CA PRO A 113 9.61 -0.90 -4.85
C PRO A 113 8.56 -0.58 -5.92
N ARG A 114 8.01 0.64 -5.89
CA ARG A 114 6.88 1.02 -6.74
C ARG A 114 7.18 0.88 -8.22
N GLU A 115 8.43 1.13 -8.61
CA GLU A 115 8.92 1.06 -9.98
C GLU A 115 9.20 -0.37 -10.44
N ALA A 116 9.05 -1.37 -9.56
CA ALA A 116 9.26 -2.76 -9.92
C ALA A 116 8.21 -3.19 -10.98
N PRO A 117 8.64 -3.67 -12.16
CA PRO A 117 7.72 -4.12 -13.21
C PRO A 117 6.80 -5.27 -12.72
N GLN A 118 7.26 -5.99 -11.70
CA GLN A 118 6.54 -7.07 -11.05
C GLN A 118 5.22 -6.61 -10.40
N ARG A 119 5.14 -5.37 -9.90
CA ARG A 119 3.89 -4.83 -9.35
C ARG A 119 2.82 -4.70 -10.43
N GLN A 120 3.20 -4.14 -11.58
CA GLN A 120 2.30 -4.03 -12.73
C GLN A 120 1.87 -5.41 -13.24
N GLN A 121 2.79 -6.38 -13.29
CA GLN A 121 2.45 -7.74 -13.67
C GLN A 121 1.44 -8.37 -12.70
N LEU A 122 1.68 -8.29 -11.39
CA LEU A 122 0.75 -8.80 -10.37
C LEU A 122 -0.63 -8.15 -10.48
N LEU A 123 -0.69 -6.84 -10.73
CA LEU A 123 -1.96 -6.15 -10.94
C LEU A 123 -2.71 -6.68 -12.17
N LEU A 124 -2.04 -6.81 -13.32
CA LEU A 124 -2.68 -7.30 -14.55
C LEU A 124 -3.20 -8.74 -14.38
N GLU A 125 -2.39 -9.62 -13.79
CA GLU A 125 -2.80 -10.99 -13.50
C GLU A 125 -3.95 -11.04 -12.48
N ALA A 126 -3.98 -10.15 -11.48
CA ALA A 126 -5.07 -10.05 -10.51
C ALA A 126 -6.39 -9.63 -11.17
N LEU A 127 -6.35 -8.62 -12.04
CA LEU A 127 -7.52 -8.14 -12.77
C LEU A 127 -8.10 -9.23 -13.69
N GLU A 128 -7.24 -9.97 -14.39
CA GLU A 128 -7.64 -11.13 -15.21
C GLU A 128 -8.26 -12.22 -14.34
N CYS A 129 -7.60 -12.57 -13.24
CA CYS A 129 -8.02 -13.58 -12.29
C CYS A 129 -9.42 -13.33 -11.70
N LEU A 130 -9.64 -12.08 -11.26
CA LEU A 130 -10.90 -11.64 -10.64
C LEU A 130 -11.98 -11.35 -11.69
N ARG A 131 -11.65 -11.46 -12.99
CA ARG A 131 -12.55 -11.21 -14.13
C ARG A 131 -13.20 -9.83 -14.05
N ILE A 132 -12.40 -8.81 -13.74
CA ILE A 132 -12.87 -7.44 -13.69
C ILE A 132 -13.28 -6.98 -15.11
N PRO A 133 -14.54 -6.58 -15.32
CA PRO A 133 -14.98 -6.11 -16.62
C PRO A 133 -14.55 -4.66 -16.86
N GLY A 134 -13.67 -4.45 -17.84
CA GLY A 134 -13.19 -3.11 -18.19
C GLY A 134 -12.43 -2.45 -17.03
N THR A 135 -12.68 -1.17 -16.79
CA THR A 135 -11.96 -0.37 -15.79
C THR A 135 -12.71 -0.14 -14.48
N ARG A 136 -13.93 -0.68 -14.34
CA ARG A 136 -14.76 -0.47 -13.14
C ARG A 136 -14.48 -1.49 -12.05
N ILE A 137 -13.92 -1.03 -10.95
CA ILE A 137 -13.67 -1.80 -9.73
C ILE A 137 -14.75 -1.48 -8.69
N ASN A 138 -15.49 -2.51 -8.28
CA ASN A 138 -16.41 -2.39 -7.14
C ASN A 138 -15.65 -2.54 -5.81
N LYS A 139 -16.33 -2.23 -4.71
CA LYS A 139 -15.76 -2.27 -3.37
C LYS A 139 -15.25 -3.67 -3.01
N GLU A 140 -16.01 -4.70 -3.35
CA GLU A 140 -15.65 -6.09 -3.05
C GLU A 140 -14.34 -6.46 -3.76
N SER A 141 -14.18 -6.10 -5.04
CA SER A 141 -12.96 -6.38 -5.79
C SER A 141 -11.77 -5.55 -5.29
N ALA A 142 -11.98 -4.30 -4.89
CA ALA A 142 -10.95 -3.46 -4.28
C ALA A 142 -10.40 -4.08 -2.99
N GLU A 143 -11.29 -4.58 -2.12
CA GLU A 143 -10.91 -5.28 -0.88
C GLU A 143 -10.11 -6.56 -1.17
N LEU A 144 -10.41 -7.27 -2.26
CA LEU A 144 -9.65 -8.46 -2.68
C LEU A 144 -8.28 -8.12 -3.26
N LEU A 145 -8.18 -7.02 -4.01
CA LEU A 145 -6.93 -6.52 -4.59
C LEU A 145 -5.95 -6.02 -3.51
N GLY A 146 -6.46 -5.52 -2.39
CA GLY A 146 -5.64 -5.02 -1.29
C GLY A 146 -4.69 -3.92 -1.76
N TRP A 147 -3.39 -3.99 -1.43
CA TRP A 147 -2.44 -2.93 -1.81
C TRP A 147 -2.26 -2.74 -3.33
N LEU A 148 -2.65 -3.73 -4.17
CA LEU A 148 -2.57 -3.59 -5.63
C LEU A 148 -3.45 -2.45 -6.16
N VAL A 149 -4.45 -2.00 -5.40
CA VAL A 149 -5.25 -0.81 -5.76
C VAL A 149 -4.40 0.45 -5.92
N CYS A 150 -3.25 0.52 -5.25
CA CYS A 150 -2.34 1.67 -5.31
C CYS A 150 -1.64 1.80 -6.66
N ASP A 151 -1.62 0.74 -7.46
CA ASP A 151 -1.01 0.70 -8.79
C ASP A 151 -2.05 0.81 -9.92
N LEU A 152 -3.35 0.97 -9.59
CA LEU A 152 -4.40 1.19 -10.58
C LEU A 152 -4.19 2.53 -11.31
N GLY A 153 -4.27 2.49 -12.64
CA GLY A 153 -4.18 3.70 -13.47
C GLY A 153 -5.37 4.66 -13.26
N GLU A 154 -5.20 5.88 -13.74
CA GLU A 154 -6.15 6.98 -13.62
C GLU A 154 -7.53 6.68 -14.22
N GLU A 155 -7.60 5.85 -15.26
CA GLU A 155 -8.86 5.42 -15.86
C GLU A 155 -9.70 4.53 -14.92
N TYR A 156 -9.04 3.63 -14.17
CA TYR A 156 -9.70 2.79 -13.16
C TYR A 156 -10.23 3.66 -12.02
N ILE A 157 -9.46 4.64 -11.56
CA ILE A 157 -9.85 5.57 -10.50
C ILE A 157 -11.11 6.35 -10.92
N ARG A 158 -11.09 6.99 -12.10
CA ARG A 158 -12.22 7.80 -12.58
C ARG A 158 -13.49 6.98 -12.81
N SER A 159 -13.35 5.80 -13.44
CA SER A 159 -14.51 4.98 -13.81
C SER A 159 -15.14 4.25 -12.62
N SER A 160 -14.34 3.92 -11.60
CA SER A 160 -14.80 3.32 -10.34
C SER A 160 -15.38 4.37 -9.38
N GLY A 161 -14.87 5.60 -9.44
CA GLY A 161 -15.37 6.71 -8.66
C GLY A 161 -15.19 6.48 -7.15
N GLY A 162 -16.24 6.76 -6.37
CA GLY A 162 -16.19 6.71 -4.92
C GLY A 162 -15.90 5.33 -4.31
N SER A 163 -16.01 4.23 -5.07
CA SER A 163 -15.78 2.87 -4.55
C SER A 163 -14.35 2.61 -4.11
N LEU A 164 -13.37 3.31 -4.71
CA LEU A 164 -11.95 3.11 -4.46
C LEU A 164 -11.37 4.05 -3.41
N LEU A 165 -12.06 5.15 -3.05
CA LEU A 165 -11.46 6.21 -2.24
C LEU A 165 -10.97 5.74 -0.86
N LYS A 166 -11.66 4.77 -0.26
CA LYS A 166 -11.25 4.21 1.03
C LYS A 166 -10.00 3.34 0.92
N ASP A 167 -9.92 2.52 -0.12
CA ASP A 167 -8.77 1.64 -0.35
C ASP A 167 -7.55 2.46 -0.80
N LEU A 168 -7.77 3.46 -1.66
CA LEU A 168 -6.75 4.43 -2.05
C LEU A 168 -6.23 5.24 -0.85
N SER A 169 -7.06 5.55 0.16
CA SER A 169 -6.59 6.26 1.36
C SER A 169 -5.57 5.47 2.19
N GLN A 170 -5.38 4.18 1.90
CA GLN A 170 -4.33 3.35 2.51
C GLN A 170 -3.01 3.35 1.72
N CYS A 171 -2.99 3.97 0.55
CA CYS A 171 -1.79 4.08 -0.28
C CYS A 171 -0.84 5.16 0.24
N GLY A 172 0.47 4.92 0.13
CA GLY A 172 1.48 5.84 0.65
C GLY A 172 1.79 7.04 -0.25
N SER A 173 1.61 6.91 -1.56
CA SER A 173 1.85 7.99 -2.54
C SER A 173 1.09 7.71 -3.83
N PHE A 174 1.05 8.69 -4.74
CA PHE A 174 0.38 8.58 -6.03
C PHE A 174 1.24 9.14 -7.16
N LEU A 175 0.96 8.70 -8.39
CA LEU A 175 1.47 9.35 -9.60
C LEU A 175 0.64 10.62 -9.89
N PRO A 176 1.20 11.63 -10.59
CA PRO A 176 0.47 12.86 -10.91
C PRO A 176 -0.89 12.63 -11.59
N GLU A 177 -0.98 11.65 -12.48
CA GLU A 177 -2.20 11.29 -13.20
C GLU A 177 -3.23 10.64 -12.27
N GLN A 178 -2.78 9.85 -11.30
CA GLN A 178 -3.64 9.29 -10.26
C GLN A 178 -4.16 10.39 -9.32
N GLU A 179 -3.30 11.33 -8.92
CA GLU A 179 -3.69 12.47 -8.08
C GLU A 179 -4.77 13.32 -8.74
N GLU A 180 -4.62 13.60 -10.03
CA GLU A 180 -5.65 14.28 -10.82
C GLU A 180 -6.97 13.49 -10.85
N ALA A 181 -6.92 12.19 -11.14
CA ALA A 181 -8.12 11.35 -11.13
C ALA A 181 -8.81 11.30 -9.76
N ILE A 182 -8.05 11.22 -8.67
CA ILE A 182 -8.58 11.25 -7.31
C ILE A 182 -9.28 12.59 -7.05
N ARG A 183 -8.67 13.70 -7.44
CA ARG A 183 -9.27 15.04 -7.31
C ARG A 183 -10.55 15.19 -8.13
N ASP A 184 -10.58 14.67 -9.35
CA ASP A 184 -11.78 14.64 -10.20
C ASP A 184 -12.94 13.90 -9.50
N VAL A 185 -12.66 12.71 -8.98
CA VAL A 185 -13.63 11.88 -8.26
C VAL A 185 -14.16 12.58 -7.02
N LEU A 186 -13.27 13.14 -6.18
CA LEU A 186 -13.65 13.84 -4.95
C LEU A 186 -14.48 15.10 -5.26
N SER A 187 -14.08 15.88 -6.28
CA SER A 187 -14.74 17.13 -6.66
C SER A 187 -16.12 16.89 -7.28
N SER A 188 -16.35 15.75 -7.94
CA SER A 188 -17.65 15.39 -8.49
C SER A 188 -18.76 15.32 -7.43
N GLY A 189 -18.39 15.03 -6.17
CA GLY A 189 -19.32 14.80 -5.07
C GLY A 189 -20.21 13.55 -5.22
N ASN A 190 -20.10 12.82 -6.33
CA ASN A 190 -20.86 11.60 -6.60
C ASN A 190 -20.20 10.38 -5.94
N THR A 191 -20.03 10.47 -4.62
CA THR A 191 -19.40 9.46 -3.78
C THR A 191 -20.26 9.23 -2.54
N THR A 192 -20.02 8.13 -1.83
CA THR A 192 -20.66 7.89 -0.52
C THR A 192 -20.31 8.94 0.53
N PHE A 193 -19.25 9.71 0.32
CA PHE A 193 -18.81 10.81 1.19
C PHE A 193 -19.46 12.15 0.84
N GLY A 194 -20.11 12.25 -0.32
CA GLY A 194 -20.68 13.50 -0.84
C GLY A 194 -19.63 14.53 -1.27
N PRO A 195 -20.06 15.74 -1.64
CA PRO A 195 -19.15 16.82 -2.05
C PRO A 195 -18.30 17.33 -0.88
N PRO A 196 -17.10 17.91 -1.14
CA PRO A 196 -16.21 18.44 -0.09
C PRO A 196 -16.89 19.40 0.90
N ALA A 197 -17.87 20.19 0.44
CA ALA A 197 -18.65 21.10 1.27
C ALA A 197 -19.49 20.41 2.37
N ALA A 198 -19.80 19.13 2.21
CA ALA A 198 -20.54 18.32 3.18
C ALA A 198 -19.64 17.52 4.13
N TRP A 199 -18.32 17.53 3.93
CA TRP A 199 -17.41 16.68 4.69
C TRP A 199 -17.34 17.05 6.17
N SER A 200 -17.24 16.01 6.99
CA SER A 200 -17.07 16.11 8.44
C SER A 200 -15.62 15.81 8.85
N ALA A 201 -15.29 16.04 10.12
CA ALA A 201 -13.99 15.62 10.65
C ALA A 201 -13.79 14.09 10.57
N PHE A 202 -14.87 13.31 10.63
CA PHE A 202 -14.82 11.86 10.47
C PHE A 202 -14.50 11.47 9.02
N THR A 203 -15.13 12.14 8.04
CA THR A 203 -14.83 11.96 6.61
C THR A 203 -13.36 12.22 6.31
N LEU A 204 -12.80 13.31 6.85
CA LEU A 204 -11.37 13.63 6.75
C LEU A 204 -10.47 12.57 7.40
N SER A 205 -10.93 11.92 8.47
CA SER A 205 -10.20 10.83 9.11
C SER A 205 -10.18 9.57 8.25
N GLU A 206 -11.32 9.20 7.64
CA GLU A 206 -11.41 8.04 6.74
C GLU A 206 -10.60 8.23 5.45
N LEU A 207 -10.51 9.47 4.96
CA LEU A 207 -9.77 9.83 3.75
C LEU A 207 -8.38 10.43 4.06
N SER A 208 -7.84 10.19 5.26
CA SER A 208 -6.62 10.86 5.73
C SER A 208 -5.41 10.69 4.80
N GLY A 209 -5.22 9.52 4.19
CA GLY A 209 -4.15 9.30 3.21
C GLY A 209 -4.34 10.00 1.86
N LEU A 210 -5.54 10.54 1.59
CA LEU A 210 -5.80 11.35 0.39
C LEU A 210 -5.67 12.86 0.64
N ILE A 211 -5.47 13.28 1.90
CA ILE A 211 -5.30 14.70 2.25
C ILE A 211 -4.15 15.37 1.47
N PRO A 212 -2.98 14.73 1.26
CA PRO A 212 -1.89 15.32 0.47
C PRO A 212 -2.28 15.62 -0.98
N VAL A 213 -3.23 14.86 -1.52
CA VAL A 213 -3.71 14.95 -2.91
C VAL A 213 -4.69 16.12 -3.08
N LEU A 214 -5.23 16.68 -1.98
CA LEU A 214 -6.20 17.76 -2.04
C LEU A 214 -5.52 19.08 -2.42
N ASP A 215 -5.91 19.64 -3.56
CA ASP A 215 -5.45 20.97 -3.95
C ASP A 215 -6.21 22.08 -3.19
N PRO A 216 -5.70 23.34 -3.23
CA PRO A 216 -6.35 24.46 -2.55
C PRO A 216 -7.82 24.65 -2.93
N SER A 217 -8.24 24.28 -4.15
CA SER A 217 -9.62 24.47 -4.61
C SER A 217 -10.60 23.53 -3.90
N ILE A 218 -10.16 22.30 -3.60
CA ILE A 218 -10.94 21.34 -2.82
C ILE A 218 -10.90 21.73 -1.34
N LEU A 219 -9.72 22.03 -0.80
CA LEU A 219 -9.57 22.38 0.62
C LEU A 219 -10.44 23.58 1.03
N GLN A 220 -10.57 24.58 0.17
CA GLN A 220 -11.43 25.76 0.40
C GLN A 220 -12.92 25.44 0.50
N GLN A 221 -13.37 24.36 -0.13
CA GLN A 221 -14.78 23.94 -0.06
C GLN A 221 -15.10 23.26 1.27
N ILE A 222 -14.10 22.68 1.94
CA ILE A 222 -14.30 21.93 3.17
C ILE A 222 -14.65 22.91 4.31
N PRO A 223 -15.69 22.63 5.11
CA PRO A 223 -16.06 23.50 6.22
C PRO A 223 -14.89 23.72 7.20
N LYS A 224 -14.54 24.97 7.48
CA LYS A 224 -13.44 25.31 8.43
C LYS A 224 -13.58 24.59 9.77
N ARG A 225 -14.81 24.46 10.28
CA ARG A 225 -15.12 23.71 11.50
C ARG A 225 -14.71 22.24 11.43
N ALA A 226 -14.88 21.59 10.27
CA ALA A 226 -14.53 20.20 10.06
C ALA A 226 -13.01 20.04 10.06
N LEU A 227 -12.30 20.89 9.29
CA LEU A 227 -10.82 20.93 9.27
C LEU A 227 -10.23 21.20 10.66
N THR A 228 -10.75 22.19 11.40
CA THR A 228 -10.24 22.51 12.75
C THR A 228 -10.51 21.39 13.75
N THR A 229 -11.68 20.74 13.66
CA THR A 229 -12.01 19.59 14.51
C THR A 229 -11.12 18.40 14.18
N TRP A 230 -10.86 18.15 12.89
CA TRP A 230 -9.99 17.07 12.46
C TRP A 230 -8.53 17.29 12.88
N LEU A 231 -7.98 18.50 12.69
CA LEU A 231 -6.63 18.85 13.15
C LEU A 231 -6.46 18.63 14.66
N ARG A 232 -7.48 18.95 15.45
CA ARG A 232 -7.44 18.78 16.91
C ARG A 232 -7.53 17.32 17.34
N ASN A 233 -8.39 16.55 16.69
CA ASN A 233 -8.82 15.25 17.21
C ASN A 233 -8.19 14.05 16.48
N PHE A 234 -7.72 14.22 15.25
CA PHE A 234 -7.29 13.09 14.40
C PHE A 234 -5.93 13.29 13.74
N ALA A 235 -5.44 14.53 13.55
CA ALA A 235 -4.19 14.75 12.80
C ALA A 235 -2.95 14.13 13.46
N TRP A 236 -2.96 13.92 14.78
CA TRP A 236 -1.85 13.27 15.50
C TRP A 236 -1.72 11.77 15.19
N ASP A 237 -2.80 11.13 14.73
CA ASP A 237 -2.81 9.75 14.25
C ASP A 237 -2.56 9.64 12.73
N SER A 238 -2.46 10.77 12.03
CA SER A 238 -2.26 10.77 10.58
C SER A 238 -0.79 10.53 10.20
N SER A 239 -0.57 9.91 9.05
CA SER A 239 0.77 9.70 8.46
C SER A 239 1.34 10.94 7.77
N LEU A 240 0.69 12.10 7.92
CA LEU A 240 1.04 13.33 7.21
C LEU A 240 2.31 13.96 7.76
N SER A 241 3.13 14.48 6.86
CA SER A 241 4.29 15.30 7.15
C SER A 241 3.89 16.66 7.76
N ARG A 242 4.88 17.32 8.37
CA ARG A 242 4.68 18.66 8.92
C ARG A 242 4.32 19.68 7.83
N GLU A 243 4.89 19.51 6.64
CA GLU A 243 4.68 20.34 5.47
C GLU A 243 3.23 20.22 4.95
N GLU A 244 2.71 19.00 4.84
CA GLU A 244 1.31 18.76 4.44
C GLU A 244 0.33 19.36 5.46
N LEU A 245 0.60 19.18 6.76
CA LEU A 245 -0.21 19.79 7.81
C LEU A 245 -0.17 21.31 7.76
N ALA A 246 0.99 21.90 7.43
CA ALA A 246 1.12 23.35 7.30
C ALA A 246 0.26 23.91 6.16
N THR A 247 0.13 23.20 5.04
CA THR A 247 -0.77 23.58 3.93
C THR A 247 -2.22 23.66 4.40
N ILE A 248 -2.68 22.66 5.17
CA ILE A 248 -4.05 22.63 5.71
C ILE A 248 -4.29 23.78 6.69
N VAL A 249 -3.33 24.03 7.59
CA VAL A 249 -3.39 25.15 8.54
C VAL A 249 -3.44 26.49 7.80
N GLY A 250 -2.71 26.61 6.68
CA GLY A 250 -2.74 27.78 5.80
C GLY A 250 -4.15 28.13 5.31
N GLU A 251 -4.96 27.13 4.93
CA GLU A 251 -6.34 27.35 4.47
C GLU A 251 -7.31 27.84 5.58
N LEU A 252 -6.95 27.62 6.84
CA LEU A 252 -7.73 28.15 7.97
C LEU A 252 -7.49 29.65 8.19
N LEU A 253 -6.33 30.18 7.77
CA LEU A 253 -5.96 31.57 7.99
C LEU A 253 -6.89 32.52 7.21
N PRO A 254 -7.18 33.72 7.75
CA PRO A 254 -7.93 34.74 7.02
C PRO A 254 -7.16 35.15 5.76
N ARG A 255 -7.82 35.10 4.60
CA ARG A 255 -7.26 35.66 3.36
C ARG A 255 -7.17 37.17 3.52
N ARG A 256 -5.94 37.70 3.62
CA ARG A 256 -5.71 39.14 3.53
C ARG A 256 -6.15 39.59 2.15
N HIS A 257 -7.29 40.27 2.07
CA HIS A 257 -7.65 41.01 0.87
C HIS A 257 -6.70 42.21 0.80
N LYS A 258 -5.94 42.30 -0.29
CA LYS A 258 -5.16 43.49 -0.60
C LYS A 258 -6.19 44.61 -0.79
N ARG A 259 -6.21 45.61 0.09
CA ARG A 259 -7.02 46.81 -0.15
C ARG A 259 -6.46 47.46 -1.43
N GLU A 260 -7.34 47.82 -2.35
CA GLU A 260 -6.95 48.72 -3.44
C GLU A 260 -6.55 50.05 -2.80
N ASP A 261 -5.25 50.36 -2.84
CA ASP A 261 -4.74 51.68 -2.49
C ASP A 261 -5.12 52.65 -3.62
N GLY A 262 -6.37 53.11 -3.60
CA GLY A 262 -6.88 54.16 -4.45
C GLY A 262 -7.44 55.30 -3.60
N CYS A 263 -6.57 56.16 -3.06
CA CYS A 263 -7.01 57.47 -2.62
C CYS A 263 -7.41 58.27 -3.88
N PRO A 264 -8.67 58.71 -4.04
CA PRO A 264 -8.99 59.62 -5.12
C PRO A 264 -8.29 60.95 -4.84
N ALA A 265 -7.37 61.34 -5.72
CA ALA A 265 -6.78 62.67 -5.70
C ALA A 265 -7.91 63.70 -5.78
N GLY A 266 -7.88 64.64 -4.84
CA GLY A 266 -8.95 65.60 -4.60
C GLY A 266 -9.33 66.40 -5.84
N LEU A 267 -10.62 66.68 -5.93
CA LEU A 267 -11.21 67.74 -6.74
C LEU A 267 -10.61 69.09 -6.28
N GLU A 268 -9.85 69.75 -7.15
CA GLU A 268 -9.60 71.19 -7.03
C GLU A 268 -10.80 71.93 -7.64
N ILE A 269 -11.33 72.89 -6.87
CA ILE A 269 -12.37 73.87 -7.25
C ILE A 269 -11.63 75.17 -7.61
#